data_AF-A0ABD5J038-F1
#
_entry.id   AF-A0ABD5J038-F1
#
_cell.length_a   1.000
_cell.length_b   1.000
_cell.length_c   1.000
_cell.angle_alpha   90.00
_cell.angle_beta   90.00
_cell.angle_gamma   90.00
#
_symmetry.space_group_name_H-M   'P 1'
#
loop_
_entity.id
_entity.type
_entity.pdbx_description
1 polymer ?
#
loop_
_entity_poly.entity_id
_entity_poly.type
_entity_poly.pdbx_seq_one_letter_code
_entity_poly.pdbx_strand_id
1 'polypeptide(L)' 'MKVKVIANKPDTRPRTGAQLPIEHLIGKIYEVKYYDKEDQSVTVYEESFGGDIVLNKNEYEIMKAH' A
#
# COMPACT_ATOMS: atom_id res chain seq x y z
N MET A 1 12.86 -2.17 -0.13
CA MET A 1 12.01 -2.46 -1.32
C MET A 1 11.13 -1.24 -1.54
N LYS A 2 10.97 -0.76 -2.78
CA LYS A 2 10.09 0.39 -3.08
C LYS A 2 8.86 -0.06 -3.84
N VAL A 3 7.73 0.57 -3.55
CA VAL A 3 6.45 0.31 -4.23
C VAL A 3 5.85 1.60 -4.72
N LYS A 4 5.20 1.57 -5.88
CA LYS A 4 4.40 2.67 -6.41
C LYS A 4 2.93 2.36 -6.22
N VAL A 5 2.16 3.28 -5.68
CA VAL A 5 0.69 3.11 -5.57
C VAL A 5 0.07 3.31 -6.96
N ILE A 6 -0.76 2.37 -7.39
CA ILE A 6 -1.34 2.36 -8.75
C ILE A 6 -2.86 2.44 -8.77
N ALA A 7 -3.53 2.09 -7.68
CA ALA A 7 -4.98 2.08 -7.60
C ALA A 7 -5.47 2.24 -6.15
N ASN A 8 -6.68 2.76 -5.99
CA ASN A 8 -7.46 2.67 -4.76
C ASN A 8 -8.46 1.53 -4.95
N LYS A 9 -8.13 0.34 -4.43
CA LYS A 9 -8.94 -0.87 -4.55
C LYS A 9 -8.94 -1.53 -3.19
N PRO A 10 -9.73 -0.99 -2.23
CA PRO A 10 -9.70 -1.44 -0.86
C PRO A 10 -10.01 -2.93 -0.80
N ASP A 11 -9.30 -3.61 0.08
CA ASP A 11 -9.47 -5.05 0.23
C ASP A 11 -10.83 -5.34 0.88
N THR A 12 -11.68 -6.09 0.17
CA THR A 12 -13.01 -6.47 0.66
C THR A 12 -12.95 -7.65 1.65
N ARG A 13 -11.76 -8.18 1.96
CA ARG A 13 -11.60 -9.26 2.93
C ARG A 13 -11.89 -8.74 4.34
N PRO A 14 -12.64 -9.49 5.17
CA PRO A 14 -13.10 -9.04 6.49
C PRO A 14 -11.98 -8.83 7.53
N ARG A 15 -10.71 -9.14 7.20
CA ARG A 15 -9.56 -8.95 8.10
C ARG A 15 -9.01 -7.53 8.11
N THR A 16 -9.17 -6.81 7.01
CA THR A 16 -8.74 -5.42 6.89
C THR A 16 -9.98 -4.57 7.18
N GLY A 17 -10.03 -3.92 8.34
CA GLY A 17 -11.06 -2.92 8.62
C GLY A 17 -11.15 -1.91 7.47
N ALA A 18 -12.31 -1.24 7.31
CA ALA A 18 -12.56 -0.36 6.18
C ALA A 18 -11.37 0.59 5.93
N GLN A 19 -10.59 0.29 4.89
CA GLN A 19 -9.46 1.11 4.48
C GLN A 19 -10.01 2.43 3.99
N LEU A 20 -9.48 3.54 4.52
CA LEU A 20 -9.85 4.86 4.02
C LEU A 20 -9.40 5.00 2.56
N PRO A 21 -10.13 5.76 1.72
CA PRO A 21 -9.77 5.95 0.33
C PRO A 21 -8.34 6.48 0.16
N ILE A 22 -7.52 5.78 -0.62
CA ILE A 22 -6.11 6.12 -0.86
C ILE A 22 -5.86 6.79 -2.22
N GLU A 23 -6.89 7.33 -2.87
CA GLU A 23 -6.79 7.98 -4.19
C GLU A 23 -5.68 9.02 -4.31
N HIS A 24 -5.49 9.80 -3.25
CA HIS A 24 -4.46 10.85 -3.17
C HIS A 24 -3.02 10.31 -3.12
N LEU A 25 -2.84 9.00 -2.96
CA LEU A 25 -1.54 8.33 -2.96
C LEU A 25 -1.18 7.76 -4.33
N ILE A 26 -2.14 7.61 -5.24
CA ILE A 26 -1.92 7.03 -6.57
C ILE A 26 -0.82 7.82 -7.30
N GLY A 27 0.19 7.10 -7.80
CA GLY A 27 1.35 7.65 -8.47
C GLY A 27 2.55 7.91 -7.56
N LYS A 28 2.38 7.98 -6.24
CA LYS A 28 3.46 8.16 -5.27
C LYS A 28 4.24 6.86 -5.05
N ILE A 29 5.50 7.01 -4.66
CA ILE A 29 6.43 5.90 -4.41
C ILE A 29 6.79 5.91 -2.93
N TYR A 30 6.70 4.75 -2.29
CA TYR A 30 7.00 4.56 -0.89
C TYR A 30 8.06 3.49 -0.69
N GLU A 31 8.79 3.63 0.40
CA GLU A 31 9.58 2.56 0.96
C GLU A 31 8.70 1.65 1.82
N VAL A 32 8.83 0.34 1.58
CA VAL A 32 8.05 -0.66 2.32
C VAL A 32 8.66 -0.85 3.70
N LYS A 33 7.85 -0.63 4.75
CA LYS A 33 8.19 -0.96 6.14
C LYS A 33 8.03 -2.44 6.44
N TYR A 34 6.93 -3.03 6.00
CA TYR A 34 6.59 -4.45 6.23
C TYR A 34 5.95 -5.05 4.99
N TYR A 35 6.24 -6.33 4.73
CA TYR A 35 5.64 -7.09 3.63
C TYR A 35 5.08 -8.40 4.18
N ASP A 36 3.77 -8.55 4.13
CA ASP A 36 3.09 -9.80 4.45
C ASP A 36 3.14 -10.72 3.24
N LYS A 37 3.76 -11.89 3.40
CA LYS A 37 3.90 -12.86 2.31
C LYS A 37 2.65 -13.71 2.12
N GLU A 38 1.81 -13.86 3.14
CA GLU A 38 0.62 -14.70 3.08
C GLU A 38 -0.41 -14.12 2.12
N ASP A 39 -0.56 -12.80 2.14
CA ASP A 39 -1.52 -12.10 1.30
C ASP A 39 -0.95 -11.02 0.36
N GLN A 40 0.37 -10.88 0.37
CA GLN A 40 1.10 -9.94 -0.47
C GLN A 40 0.69 -8.49 -0.19
N SER A 41 0.31 -8.15 1.04
CA SER A 41 0.12 -6.77 1.48
C SER A 41 1.44 -6.12 1.89
N VAL A 42 1.53 -4.81 1.70
CA VAL A 42 2.69 -4.00 2.11
C VAL A 42 2.24 -2.87 3.03
N THR A 43 3.02 -2.62 4.07
CA THR A 43 2.82 -1.45 4.94
C THR A 43 3.80 -0.36 4.55
N VAL A 44 3.29 0.84 4.32
CA VAL A 44 4.04 2.06 3.99
C VAL A 44 3.68 3.16 4.97
N TYR A 45 4.56 4.13 5.16
CA TYR A 45 4.27 5.30 6.00
C TYR A 45 3.99 6.52 5.12
N GLU A 46 2.87 7.19 5.35
CA GLU A 46 2.51 8.43 4.69
C GLU A 46 2.54 9.58 5.69
N GLU A 47 3.53 10.45 5.55
CA GLU A 47 3.75 11.60 6.43
C GLU A 47 2.56 12.56 6.45
N SER A 48 1.89 12.77 5.30
CA SER A 48 0.74 13.68 5.22
C SER A 48 -0.46 13.20 6.04
N PHE A 49 -0.55 11.88 6.29
CA PHE A 49 -1.57 11.27 7.14
C PHE A 49 -1.07 10.98 8.56
N GLY A 50 0.26 11.09 8.78
CA GLY A 50 0.90 10.80 10.05
C GLY A 50 0.76 9.34 10.48
N GLY A 51 0.65 8.41 9.53
CA GLY A 51 0.27 7.03 9.83
C GLY A 51 0.76 5.98 8.85
N ASP A 52 0.68 4.74 9.29
CA ASP A 52 0.96 3.56 8.46
C ASP A 52 -0.30 3.20 7.64
N ILE A 53 -0.07 2.88 6.37
CA ILE A 53 -1.09 2.49 5.40
C ILE A 53 -0.73 1.11 4.89
N VAL A 54 -1.70 0.21 4.90
CA VAL A 54 -1.57 -1.13 4.34
C VAL A 54 -2.13 -1.09 2.92
N LEU A 55 -1.31 -1.44 1.94
CA LEU A 55 -1.68 -1.57 0.54
C LEU A 55 -1.80 -3.06 0.23
N ASN A 56 -2.90 -3.48 -0.39
CA ASN A 56 -3.00 -4.85 -0.89
C ASN A 56 -2.29 -4.99 -2.24
N LYS A 57 -2.05 -6.23 -2.68
CA LYS A 57 -1.33 -6.54 -3.93
C LYS A 57 -1.86 -5.88 -5.20
N ASN A 58 -3.13 -5.44 -5.21
CA ASN A 58 -3.74 -4.78 -6.37
C ASN A 58 -3.59 -3.25 -6.35
N GLU A 59 -3.07 -2.70 -5.26
CA GLU A 59 -2.93 -1.25 -5.04
C GLU A 59 -1.51 -0.75 -5.30
N TYR A 60 -0.53 -1.64 -5.47
CA TYR A 60 0.86 -1.26 -5.66
C TYR A 60 1.60 -2.10 -6.72
N GLU A 61 2.68 -1.54 -7.23
CA GLU A 61 3.68 -2.23 -8.05
C GLU A 61 5.06 -2.15 -7.40
N ILE A 62 5.80 -3.27 -7.40
CA ILE A 62 7.17 -3.31 -6.89
C ILE A 62 8.09 -2.65 -7.91
N MET A 63 8.79 -1.60 -7.47
CA MET A 63 9.84 -0.97 -8.26
C MET A 63 11.12 -1.79 -8.11
N LYS A 64 11.50 -2.53 -9.16
CA LYS A 64 12.82 -3.18 -9.21
C LYS A 64 13.88 -2.10 -9.45
N ALA A 65 14.89 -2.04 -8.59
CA ALA A 65 16.09 -1.25 -8.88
C ALA A 65 16.77 -1.90 -10.10
N HIS A 66 16.97 -1.11 -11.15
CA HIS A 66 17.70 -1.54 -12.33
C HIS A 66 19.19 -1.23 -12.18
#